data_AF-A0A929KY11-F1
#
_entry.id   AF-A0A929KY11-F1
#
_cell.length_a   1.000
_cell.length_b   1.000
_cell.length_c   1.000
_cell.angle_alpha   90.00
_cell.angle_beta   90.00
_cell.angle_gamma   90.00
#
_symmetry.space_group_name_H-M   'P 1'
#
loop_
_entity.id
_entity.type
_entity.pdbx_description
1 polymer ?
#
loop_
_entity_poly.entity_id
_entity_poly.type
_entity_poly.pdbx_seq_one_letter_code
_entity_poly.pdbx_strand_id
1 'polypeptide(L)'
;MPVLACRDAVRQGPLCLPPSCVIGASTGATKTVRSQEEYTVQRFIQRRAVLGAVAATAASGLLKAPSVWGQDSWPRARPIRVICPFAPGAATDAMARLAAQKIGEKLGANCVVENRAGGSGVPGTMAVLQAPADGYTFLASSLTHTMLKYVLAGVPFDPITDFQPVARTARGPLMMVSTPKRPEKTIQEIVASAKESPKDWTFAISSMGAPGHLATIDFNRRTGANIEGTSYRGTSPALIDVAAGNAQVMIDATFALLNASRSGQVRPIGITTRERSPLAPEVPTMIEQGLADFEFYSWYGVWAPKGTPMDICEKVNKALTESLRDADSVERLKSLVVEPNYQTIPEMSAFIEQEQRRNVELLRVANFKPE
;
A
#
# COMPACT_ATOMS: atom_id res chain seq x y z
N MET A 1 39.14 3.89 35.54
CA MET A 1 38.97 4.53 36.87
C MET A 1 37.54 4.25 37.36
N PRO A 2 37.34 3.40 38.39
CA PRO A 2 36.05 3.14 39.01
C PRO A 2 35.94 3.76 40.41
N VAL A 3 34.76 4.21 40.84
CA VAL A 3 34.46 4.55 42.24
C VAL A 3 33.00 4.14 42.53
N LEU A 4 32.80 3.01 43.23
CA LEU A 4 32.19 2.82 44.56
C LEU A 4 30.83 3.53 44.80
N ALA A 5 29.69 2.85 45.08
CA ALA A 5 29.32 1.92 46.17
C ALA A 5 28.95 2.58 47.51
N CYS A 6 27.66 2.49 47.91
CA CYS A 6 27.09 2.30 49.27
C CYS A 6 25.55 2.30 49.13
N ARG A 7 24.74 1.28 49.41
CA ARG A 7 24.49 0.39 50.59
C ARG A 7 23.66 1.03 51.72
N ASP A 8 22.65 0.24 52.11
CA ASP A 8 21.88 0.19 53.37
C ASP A 8 20.66 1.12 53.53
N ALA A 9 19.59 0.78 54.28
CA ALA A 9 18.75 -0.40 54.52
C ALA A 9 17.77 0.00 55.65
N VAL A 10 16.64 -0.73 55.79
CA VAL A 10 15.80 -0.86 57.01
C VAL A 10 14.86 0.36 57.27
N ARG A 11 13.54 0.28 57.53
CA ARG A 11 12.87 -0.40 58.66
C ARG A 11 11.31 -0.22 58.63
N GLN A 12 10.58 -1.30 58.94
CA GLN A 12 9.38 -1.43 59.80
C GLN A 12 8.04 -0.68 59.51
N GLY A 13 6.99 -1.46 59.18
CA GLY A 13 5.92 -1.86 60.13
C GLY A 13 4.57 -1.08 60.18
N PRO A 14 3.43 -1.74 60.57
CA PRO A 14 2.04 -1.33 60.26
C PRO A 14 1.18 -0.94 61.49
N LEU A 15 -0.01 -0.33 61.28
CA LEU A 15 -1.10 -0.10 62.27
C LEU A 15 -2.46 -0.09 61.52
N CYS A 16 -3.37 -1.06 61.66
CA CYS A 16 -4.36 -1.32 62.74
C CYS A 16 -5.50 -0.25 62.91
N LEU A 17 -6.67 -0.56 62.31
CA LEU A 17 -8.09 -0.62 62.80
C LEU A 17 -8.42 -0.23 64.27
N PRO A 18 -9.71 -0.17 64.76
CA PRO A 18 -11.11 0.01 64.22
C PRO A 18 -12.02 0.87 65.18
N PRO A 19 -13.31 0.57 65.61
CA PRO A 19 -14.60 0.10 64.99
C PRO A 19 -15.89 0.93 65.39
N SER A 20 -17.07 0.43 64.95
CA SER A 20 -18.46 0.50 65.55
C SER A 20 -19.47 1.38 64.75
N CYS A 21 -20.73 1.00 64.45
CA CYS A 21 -21.75 0.37 65.29
C CYS A 21 -22.90 -0.29 64.46
N VAL A 22 -23.75 -1.05 65.15
CA VAL A 22 -24.62 -2.18 64.74
C VAL A 22 -26.12 -1.78 64.70
N ILE A 23 -26.98 -2.73 64.30
CA ILE A 23 -28.43 -2.95 64.62
C ILE A 23 -29.38 -2.55 63.46
N GLY A 24 -30.37 -3.34 63.01
CA GLY A 24 -30.93 -4.61 63.46
C GLY A 24 -32.10 -5.06 62.55
N ALA A 25 -32.48 -6.34 62.67
CA ALA A 25 -33.59 -6.97 61.95
C ALA A 25 -34.91 -6.87 62.73
N SER A 26 -36.06 -6.88 62.05
CA SER A 26 -37.14 -7.89 62.21
C SER A 26 -38.53 -7.42 61.72
N THR A 27 -39.20 -8.34 61.02
CA THR A 27 -40.64 -8.70 60.96
C THR A 27 -41.75 -7.76 61.44
N GLY A 28 -42.85 -7.71 60.67
CA GLY A 28 -44.18 -7.39 61.21
C GLY A 28 -45.26 -7.17 60.16
N ALA A 29 -46.10 -8.18 59.93
CA ALA A 29 -47.35 -8.07 59.19
C ALA A 29 -48.49 -7.66 60.13
N THR A 30 -49.38 -6.76 59.71
CA THR A 30 -50.74 -6.69 60.26
C THR A 30 -51.72 -6.04 59.29
N LYS A 31 -52.82 -6.75 59.04
CA LYS A 31 -54.06 -6.31 58.38
C LYS A 31 -54.77 -5.27 59.23
N THR A 32 -55.40 -4.28 58.58
CA THR A 32 -56.68 -3.73 59.08
C THR A 32 -57.63 -3.49 57.92
N VAL A 33 -58.89 -3.81 58.19
CA VAL A 33 -60.05 -3.97 57.31
C VAL A 33 -61.07 -2.86 57.62
N ARG A 34 -62.00 -2.63 56.68
CA ARG A 34 -63.23 -1.79 56.70
C ARG A 34 -63.02 -0.34 56.25
N SER A 35 -63.91 0.28 55.46
CA SER A 35 -65.34 -0.02 55.24
C SER A 35 -65.83 0.38 53.85
N GLN A 36 -66.84 -0.36 53.41
CA GLN A 36 -67.80 -0.07 52.36
C GLN A 36 -68.36 1.36 52.40
N GLU A 37 -68.60 1.93 51.22
CA GLU A 37 -69.86 2.60 50.91
C GLU A 37 -70.25 2.26 49.46
N GLU A 38 -71.33 1.50 49.33
CA GLU A 38 -72.08 1.30 48.11
C GLU A 38 -72.95 2.54 47.86
N TYR A 39 -72.88 3.13 46.67
CA TYR A 39 -74.02 3.84 46.09
C TYR A 39 -74.25 3.34 44.67
N THR A 40 -75.41 2.72 44.49
CA THR A 40 -75.91 2.21 43.21
C THR A 40 -76.70 3.30 42.49
N VAL A 41 -76.83 3.12 41.17
CA VAL A 41 -77.81 3.72 40.24
C VAL A 41 -77.36 5.03 39.57
N GLN A 42 -77.00 4.98 38.28
CA GLN A 42 -77.98 5.15 37.20
C GLN A 42 -77.30 4.98 35.83
N ARG A 43 -77.77 4.02 35.04
CA ARG A 43 -77.48 3.89 33.61
C ARG A 43 -78.01 5.13 32.88
N PHE A 44 -77.11 5.95 32.35
CA PHE A 44 -77.40 6.78 31.18
C PHE A 44 -76.46 6.36 30.04
N ILE A 45 -77.04 5.60 29.12
CA ILE A 45 -76.45 5.26 27.83
C ILE A 45 -76.29 6.58 27.05
N GLN A 46 -75.10 7.18 27.08
CA GLN A 46 -74.78 8.29 26.19
C GLN A 46 -74.34 7.72 24.84
N ARG A 47 -75.21 7.93 23.85
CA ARG A 47 -75.11 7.63 22.42
C ARG A 47 -73.93 8.32 21.69
N ARG A 48 -72.84 8.64 22.37
CA ARG A 48 -71.63 9.28 21.80
C ARG A 48 -70.44 8.33 21.63
N ALA A 49 -70.57 7.07 22.04
CA ALA A 49 -69.50 6.07 21.98
C ALA A 49 -69.50 5.18 20.71
N VAL A 50 -70.22 5.55 19.64
CA VAL A 50 -70.30 4.72 18.41
C VAL A 50 -69.55 5.31 17.20
N LEU A 51 -69.07 6.56 17.26
CA LEU A 51 -68.18 7.13 16.22
C LEU A 51 -66.68 7.00 16.54
N GLY A 52 -66.31 6.49 17.72
CA GLY A 52 -64.91 6.22 18.09
C GLY A 52 -64.40 4.82 17.74
N ALA A 53 -65.27 3.92 17.27
CA ALA A 53 -64.95 2.50 17.07
C ALA A 53 -64.56 2.12 15.62
N VAL A 54 -64.50 3.09 14.69
CA VAL A 54 -63.99 2.87 13.32
C VAL A 54 -62.55 3.38 13.15
N ALA A 55 -62.04 4.18 14.10
CA ALA A 55 -60.64 4.62 14.09
C ALA A 55 -59.66 3.63 14.75
N ALA A 56 -60.15 2.61 15.48
CA ALA A 56 -59.31 1.67 16.22
C ALA A 56 -58.97 0.37 15.46
N THR A 57 -59.61 0.09 14.32
CA THR A 57 -59.30 -1.07 13.46
C THR A 57 -58.46 -0.73 12.22
N ALA A 58 -58.20 0.56 11.95
CA ALA A 58 -57.28 0.99 10.89
C ALA A 58 -55.82 1.20 11.36
N ALA A 59 -55.54 1.09 12.67
CA ALA A 59 -54.21 1.34 13.23
C ALA A 59 -53.35 0.07 13.45
N SER A 60 -53.90 -1.14 13.21
CA SER A 60 -53.16 -2.40 13.37
C SER A 60 -52.55 -2.96 12.06
N GLY A 61 -52.64 -2.21 10.95
CA GLY A 61 -52.16 -2.63 9.63
C GLY A 61 -50.82 -2.03 9.17
N LEU A 62 -50.17 -1.17 9.97
CA LEU A 62 -49.06 -0.31 9.50
C LEU A 62 -47.65 -0.68 10.02
N LEU A 63 -47.45 -1.83 10.67
CA LEU A 63 -46.14 -2.22 11.22
C LEU A 63 -45.65 -3.61 10.81
N LYS A 64 -45.83 -3.95 9.52
CA LYS A 64 -44.97 -4.92 8.83
C LYS A 64 -44.54 -4.35 7.48
N ALA A 65 -43.93 -3.16 7.50
CA ALA A 65 -42.96 -2.86 6.45
C ALA A 65 -41.89 -3.96 6.54
N PRO A 66 -41.59 -4.71 5.46
CA PRO A 66 -40.39 -5.53 5.49
C PRO A 66 -39.27 -4.54 5.82
N SER A 67 -38.57 -4.80 6.92
CA SER A 67 -37.24 -4.26 7.09
C SER A 67 -36.49 -4.79 5.88
N VAL A 68 -36.44 -4.01 4.81
CA VAL A 68 -35.42 -4.16 3.79
C VAL A 68 -34.16 -3.80 4.54
N TRP A 69 -33.56 -4.82 5.16
CA TRP A 69 -32.14 -4.82 5.40
C TRP A 69 -31.53 -4.76 4.01
N GLY A 70 -31.45 -3.55 3.46
CA GLY A 70 -30.51 -3.22 2.42
C GLY A 70 -29.14 -3.40 3.04
N GLN A 71 -28.74 -4.66 3.24
CA GLN A 71 -27.34 -4.99 3.26
C GLN A 71 -26.88 -4.65 1.86
N ASP A 72 -26.41 -3.42 1.67
CA ASP A 72 -25.41 -3.17 0.65
C ASP A 72 -24.23 -4.07 1.05
N SER A 73 -24.27 -5.33 0.61
CA SER A 73 -23.18 -6.27 0.77
C SER A 73 -21.96 -5.71 0.05
N TRP A 74 -20.76 -6.17 0.42
CA TRP A 74 -19.55 -5.85 -0.33
C TRP A 74 -19.82 -6.02 -1.84
N PRO A 75 -19.45 -5.03 -2.69
CA PRO A 75 -18.59 -3.89 -2.40
C PRO A 75 -19.32 -2.54 -2.21
N ARG A 76 -20.66 -2.47 -2.13
CA ARG A 76 -21.38 -1.19 -2.25
C ARG A 76 -21.58 -0.42 -0.94
N ALA A 77 -21.43 -1.08 0.21
CA ALA A 77 -21.68 -0.47 1.52
C ALA A 77 -20.87 0.82 1.79
N ARG A 78 -19.67 0.92 1.22
CA ARG A 78 -18.75 2.04 1.41
C ARG A 78 -17.69 2.08 0.29
N PRO A 79 -16.98 3.20 0.10
CA PRO A 79 -15.93 3.26 -0.90
C PRO A 79 -14.79 2.27 -0.63
N ILE A 80 -14.28 1.63 -1.68
CA ILE A 80 -13.03 0.87 -1.66
C ILE A 80 -11.87 1.86 -1.75
N ARG A 81 -10.94 1.79 -0.81
CA ARG A 81 -9.74 2.62 -0.74
C ARG A 81 -8.58 1.85 -1.34
N VAL A 82 -7.93 2.43 -2.35
CA VAL A 82 -6.69 1.92 -2.94
C VAL A 82 -5.56 2.84 -2.50
N ILE A 83 -4.80 2.42 -1.50
CA ILE A 83 -3.71 3.19 -0.92
C ILE A 83 -2.47 3.03 -1.80
N CYS A 84 -1.96 4.15 -2.32
CA CYS A 84 -0.67 4.24 -3.00
C CYS A 84 0.37 4.79 -2.00
N PRO A 85 1.45 4.07 -1.68
CA PRO A 85 2.42 4.50 -0.68
C PRO A 85 3.47 5.48 -1.26
N PHE A 86 3.21 6.09 -2.41
CA PHE A 86 4.11 7.02 -3.10
C PHE A 86 3.39 8.31 -3.50
N ALA A 87 4.17 9.33 -3.86
CA ALA A 87 3.66 10.65 -4.23
C ALA A 87 2.76 10.59 -5.47
N PRO A 88 1.77 11.49 -5.58
CA PRO A 88 0.96 11.64 -6.79
C PRO A 88 1.82 11.84 -8.04
N GLY A 89 1.42 11.25 -9.18
CA GLY A 89 2.17 11.34 -10.44
C GLY A 89 3.32 10.34 -10.59
N ALA A 90 3.66 9.56 -9.55
CA ALA A 90 4.60 8.44 -9.66
C ALA A 90 3.99 7.26 -10.44
N ALA A 91 4.84 6.32 -10.88
CA ALA A 91 4.41 5.09 -11.57
C ALA A 91 3.28 4.36 -10.86
N THR A 92 3.49 4.18 -9.56
CA THR A 92 2.62 3.43 -8.68
C THR A 92 1.28 4.14 -8.51
N ASP A 93 1.27 5.47 -8.52
CA ASP A 93 0.04 6.26 -8.48
C ASP A 93 -0.78 6.08 -9.77
N ALA A 94 -0.13 6.09 -10.93
CA ALA A 94 -0.80 5.80 -12.20
C ALA A 94 -1.43 4.39 -12.21
N MET A 95 -0.71 3.39 -11.69
CA MET A 95 -1.23 2.02 -11.59
C MET A 95 -2.33 1.87 -10.53
N ALA A 96 -2.23 2.58 -9.41
CA ALA A 96 -3.26 2.62 -8.37
C ALA A 96 -4.57 3.22 -8.90
N ARG A 97 -4.48 4.31 -9.69
CA ARG A 97 -5.63 4.95 -10.34
C ARG A 97 -6.28 4.04 -11.38
N LEU A 98 -5.48 3.39 -12.21
CA LEU A 98 -5.98 2.40 -13.17
C LEU A 98 -6.70 1.27 -12.42
N ALA A 99 -6.07 0.71 -11.37
CA ALA A 99 -6.67 -0.36 -10.59
C ALA A 99 -8.00 0.07 -9.95
N ALA A 100 -8.03 1.23 -9.26
CA ALA A 100 -9.23 1.77 -8.64
C ALA A 100 -10.35 1.98 -9.66
N GLN A 101 -10.05 2.59 -10.81
CA GLN A 101 -11.02 2.81 -11.88
C GLN A 101 -11.62 1.47 -12.35
N LYS A 102 -10.77 0.49 -12.67
CA LYS A 102 -11.21 -0.80 -13.22
C LYS A 102 -11.98 -1.67 -12.22
N ILE A 103 -11.56 -1.66 -10.96
CA ILE A 103 -12.33 -2.29 -9.87
C ILE A 103 -13.72 -1.63 -9.77
N GLY A 104 -13.77 -0.29 -9.81
CA GLY A 104 -15.02 0.45 -9.71
C GLY A 104 -15.98 0.16 -10.86
N GLU A 105 -15.48 0.17 -12.10
CA GLU A 105 -16.25 -0.14 -13.32
C GLU A 105 -16.81 -1.57 -13.29
N LYS A 106 -15.97 -2.58 -13.01
CA LYS A 106 -16.38 -4.00 -13.08
C LYS A 106 -17.25 -4.43 -11.92
N LEU A 107 -17.02 -3.89 -10.72
CA LEU A 107 -17.77 -4.29 -9.53
C LEU A 107 -18.93 -3.35 -9.19
N GLY A 108 -19.08 -2.23 -9.92
CA GLY A 108 -20.05 -1.19 -9.61
C GLY A 108 -19.83 -0.62 -8.21
N ALA A 109 -18.57 -0.41 -7.84
CA ALA A 109 -18.12 0.08 -6.54
C ALA A 109 -17.53 1.48 -6.66
N ASN A 110 -17.71 2.32 -5.65
CA ASN A 110 -16.95 3.56 -5.57
C ASN A 110 -15.52 3.26 -5.11
N CYS A 111 -14.52 3.57 -5.94
CA CYS A 111 -13.11 3.33 -5.61
C CYS A 111 -12.33 4.65 -5.57
N VAL A 112 -11.57 4.86 -4.50
CA VAL A 112 -10.80 6.10 -4.28
C VAL A 112 -9.32 5.78 -4.07
N VAL A 113 -8.45 6.57 -4.69
CA VAL A 113 -6.99 6.47 -4.49
C VAL A 113 -6.56 7.42 -3.39
N GLU A 114 -5.77 6.92 -2.44
CA GLU A 114 -5.15 7.71 -1.38
C GLU A 114 -3.62 7.60 -1.45
N ASN A 115 -2.94 8.72 -1.66
CA ASN A 115 -1.47 8.76 -1.62
C ASN A 115 -0.98 8.98 -0.18
N ARG A 116 -0.17 8.06 0.33
CA ARG A 116 0.48 8.14 1.65
C ARG A 116 1.98 7.89 1.52
N ALA A 117 2.70 8.91 1.07
CA ALA A 117 4.12 8.84 0.70
C ALA A 117 5.09 8.98 1.89
N GLY A 118 6.34 8.59 1.67
CA GLY A 118 7.46 8.76 2.61
C GLY A 118 8.08 7.44 3.06
N GLY A 119 9.33 7.47 3.53
CA GLY A 119 10.04 6.31 4.09
C GLY A 119 9.96 5.05 3.22
N SER A 120 10.21 5.17 1.91
CA SER A 120 10.11 4.06 0.95
C SER A 120 8.74 3.34 0.92
N GLY A 121 7.69 4.03 1.36
CA GLY A 121 6.31 3.56 1.36
C GLY A 121 5.81 3.00 2.69
N VAL A 122 6.64 2.97 3.74
CA VAL A 122 6.27 2.43 5.06
C VAL A 122 4.95 3.02 5.61
N PRO A 123 4.71 4.35 5.64
CA PRO A 123 3.49 4.90 6.22
C PRO A 123 2.21 4.47 5.49
N GLY A 124 2.26 4.42 4.16
CA GLY A 124 1.13 3.97 3.34
C GLY A 124 0.86 2.47 3.50
N THR A 125 1.90 1.66 3.53
CA THR A 125 1.76 0.21 3.76
C THR A 125 1.24 -0.10 5.16
N MET A 126 1.71 0.59 6.19
CA MET A 126 1.18 0.45 7.56
C MET A 126 -0.30 0.82 7.67
N ALA A 127 -0.73 1.86 6.95
CA ALA A 127 -2.14 2.25 6.92
C ALA A 127 -3.05 1.16 6.32
N VAL A 128 -2.55 0.37 5.38
CA VAL A 128 -3.27 -0.79 4.84
C VAL A 128 -3.24 -1.93 5.86
N LEU A 129 -2.07 -2.24 6.42
CA LEU A 129 -1.93 -3.33 7.39
C LEU A 129 -2.84 -3.16 8.61
N GLN A 130 -3.03 -1.93 9.08
CA GLN A 130 -3.89 -1.60 10.22
C GLN A 130 -5.38 -1.53 9.86
N ALA A 131 -5.73 -1.57 8.57
CA ALA A 131 -7.12 -1.54 8.14
C ALA A 131 -7.82 -2.88 8.43
N PRO A 132 -9.15 -2.87 8.66
CA PRO A 132 -9.91 -4.11 8.72
C PRO A 132 -9.72 -4.94 7.46
N ALA A 133 -9.53 -6.25 7.63
CA ALA A 133 -9.40 -7.21 6.53
C ALA A 133 -10.78 -7.56 5.92
N ASP A 134 -11.55 -6.54 5.55
CA ASP A 134 -12.93 -6.66 5.06
C ASP A 134 -13.08 -6.33 3.56
N GLY A 135 -11.95 -6.17 2.86
CA GLY A 135 -11.94 -5.96 1.42
C GLY A 135 -12.27 -4.55 0.95
N TYR A 136 -12.24 -3.55 1.84
CA TYR A 136 -12.41 -2.14 1.48
C TYR A 136 -11.13 -1.32 1.49
N THR A 137 -9.99 -1.92 1.85
CA THR A 137 -8.69 -1.24 1.79
C THR A 137 -7.68 -2.16 1.12
N PHE A 138 -7.09 -1.70 0.03
CA PHE A 138 -6.04 -2.39 -0.71
C PHE A 138 -4.78 -1.53 -0.80
N LEU A 139 -3.63 -2.17 -0.85
CA LEU A 139 -2.35 -1.55 -1.19
C LEU A 139 -2.11 -1.68 -2.69
N ALA A 140 -1.89 -0.58 -3.39
CA ALA A 140 -1.32 -0.59 -4.73
C ALA A 140 0.14 -0.16 -4.65
N SER A 141 1.06 -1.08 -4.92
CA SER A 141 2.51 -0.87 -4.79
C SER A 141 3.28 -1.52 -5.95
N SER A 142 4.60 -1.58 -5.81
CA SER A 142 5.50 -2.23 -6.75
C SER A 142 6.35 -3.31 -6.06
N LEU A 143 7.31 -3.86 -6.80
CA LEU A 143 8.43 -4.66 -6.26
C LEU A 143 8.97 -4.11 -4.92
N THR A 144 9.03 -2.78 -4.77
CA THR A 144 9.50 -2.11 -3.55
C THR A 144 8.87 -2.68 -2.28
N HIS A 145 7.55 -2.95 -2.30
CA HIS A 145 6.85 -3.51 -1.15
C HIS A 145 7.47 -4.84 -0.73
N THR A 146 7.70 -5.75 -1.67
CA THR A 146 8.20 -7.12 -1.40
C THR A 146 9.66 -7.16 -0.95
N MET A 147 10.43 -6.11 -1.26
CA MET A 147 11.85 -6.02 -0.94
C MET A 147 12.16 -5.18 0.29
N LEU A 148 11.20 -4.41 0.79
CA LEU A 148 11.42 -3.35 1.77
C LEU A 148 12.15 -3.83 3.04
N LYS A 149 11.75 -4.98 3.60
CA LYS A 149 12.37 -5.55 4.81
C LYS A 149 13.83 -5.99 4.64
N TYR A 150 14.29 -6.19 3.40
CA TYR A 150 15.66 -6.61 3.11
C TYR A 150 16.60 -5.45 2.83
N VAL A 151 16.06 -4.24 2.66
CA VAL A 151 16.84 -3.05 2.27
C VAL A 151 16.80 -1.93 3.29
N LEU A 152 15.78 -1.90 4.14
CA LEU A 152 15.59 -0.87 5.15
C LEU A 152 15.53 -1.53 6.53
N ALA A 153 16.33 -1.02 7.47
CA ALA A 153 16.31 -1.48 8.84
C ALA A 153 15.03 -1.02 9.55
N GLY A 154 14.50 -1.85 10.46
CA GLY A 154 13.37 -1.47 11.32
C GLY A 154 12.01 -1.38 10.63
N VAL A 155 11.82 -2.02 9.47
CA VAL A 155 10.49 -2.16 8.85
C VAL A 155 9.58 -2.95 9.79
N PRO A 156 8.42 -2.39 10.22
CA PRO A 156 7.59 -2.98 11.29
C PRO A 156 6.60 -4.05 10.81
N PHE A 157 6.79 -4.60 9.62
CA PHE A 157 5.92 -5.61 9.02
C PHE A 157 6.70 -6.52 8.07
N ASP A 158 6.13 -7.70 7.81
CA ASP A 158 6.61 -8.60 6.76
C ASP A 158 5.71 -8.48 5.51
N PRO A 159 6.24 -7.99 4.37
CA PRO A 159 5.48 -7.86 3.13
C PRO A 159 4.87 -9.16 2.60
N ILE A 160 5.41 -10.32 2.99
CA ILE A 160 4.98 -11.63 2.51
C ILE A 160 3.95 -12.25 3.45
N THR A 161 4.17 -12.15 4.77
CA THR A 161 3.31 -12.86 5.74
C THR A 161 2.17 -12.03 6.29
N ASP A 162 2.20 -10.71 6.16
CA ASP A 162 1.20 -9.79 6.73
C ASP A 162 0.22 -9.26 5.66
N PHE A 163 0.49 -9.55 4.39
CA PHE A 163 -0.31 -9.17 3.24
C PHE A 163 -0.62 -10.40 2.39
N GLN A 164 -1.71 -10.33 1.64
CA GLN A 164 -2.02 -11.33 0.62
C GLN A 164 -2.00 -10.68 -0.77
N PRO A 165 -1.27 -11.27 -1.74
CA PRO A 165 -1.26 -10.78 -3.11
C PRO A 165 -2.63 -10.94 -3.75
N VAL A 166 -3.08 -9.93 -4.50
CA VAL A 166 -4.40 -9.93 -5.16
C VAL A 166 -4.25 -9.94 -6.67
N ALA A 167 -3.47 -9.02 -7.24
CA ALA A 167 -3.24 -9.00 -8.68
C ALA A 167 -1.93 -8.30 -9.03
N ARG A 168 -1.23 -8.79 -10.04
CA ARG A 168 -0.14 -8.07 -10.69
C ARG A 168 -0.73 -7.34 -11.89
N THR A 169 -0.63 -6.01 -11.91
CA THR A 169 -1.32 -5.19 -12.91
C THR A 169 -0.47 -4.94 -14.14
N ALA A 170 0.81 -4.66 -13.96
CA ALA A 170 1.70 -4.34 -15.06
C ALA A 170 3.17 -4.56 -14.72
N ARG A 171 4.02 -4.57 -15.75
CA ARG A 171 5.47 -4.43 -15.65
C ARG A 171 5.99 -3.40 -16.64
N GLY A 172 7.11 -2.75 -16.35
CA GLY A 172 7.75 -1.81 -17.26
C GLY A 172 9.27 -1.86 -17.15
N PRO A 173 9.98 -1.50 -18.21
CA PRO A 173 11.43 -1.48 -18.20
C PRO A 173 11.98 -0.34 -17.36
N LEU A 174 13.24 -0.44 -16.96
CA LEU A 174 14.02 0.67 -16.40
C LEU A 174 14.96 1.25 -17.45
N MET A 175 15.33 2.51 -17.27
CA MET A 175 16.31 3.23 -18.07
C MET A 175 17.37 3.83 -17.15
N MET A 176 18.63 3.71 -17.55
CA MET A 176 19.73 4.48 -16.98
C MET A 176 19.80 5.83 -17.69
N VAL A 177 19.85 6.90 -16.93
CA VAL A 177 20.11 8.26 -17.42
C VAL A 177 21.30 8.86 -16.70
N SER A 178 21.97 9.82 -17.34
CA SER A 178 23.02 10.64 -16.74
C SER A 178 22.74 12.13 -16.88
N THR A 179 23.41 12.92 -16.05
CA THR A 179 23.36 14.39 -16.15
C THR A 179 23.98 14.87 -17.47
N PRO A 180 23.37 15.85 -18.16
CA PRO A 180 23.94 16.39 -19.40
C PRO A 180 25.17 17.27 -19.16
N LYS A 181 25.41 17.68 -17.91
CA LYS A 181 26.56 18.51 -17.48
C LYS A 181 27.90 17.77 -17.50
N ARG A 182 27.87 16.48 -17.77
CA ARG A 182 29.03 15.60 -17.84
C ARG A 182 29.25 15.10 -19.27
N PRO A 183 30.49 14.90 -19.71
CA PRO A 183 30.79 14.50 -21.08
C PRO A 183 30.48 13.02 -21.37
N GLU A 184 30.42 12.15 -20.35
CA GLU A 184 30.28 10.70 -20.51
C GLU A 184 28.90 10.29 -21.08
N LYS A 185 28.89 9.56 -22.18
CA LYS A 185 27.69 9.17 -22.95
C LYS A 185 27.44 7.66 -22.96
N THR A 186 28.40 6.86 -22.51
CA THR A 186 28.31 5.40 -22.51
C THR A 186 28.53 4.84 -21.12
N ILE A 187 28.10 3.60 -20.90
CA ILE A 187 28.38 2.88 -19.65
C ILE A 187 29.89 2.80 -19.39
N GLN A 188 30.69 2.53 -20.42
CA GLN A 188 32.14 2.38 -20.31
C GLN A 188 32.80 3.68 -19.83
N GLU A 189 32.41 4.81 -20.41
CA GLU A 189 32.92 6.12 -20.03
C GLU A 189 32.52 6.48 -18.59
N ILE A 190 31.26 6.23 -18.22
CA ILE A 190 30.77 6.43 -16.85
C ILE A 190 31.55 5.58 -15.86
N VAL A 191 31.74 4.28 -16.14
CA VAL A 191 32.46 3.35 -15.25
C VAL A 191 33.93 3.74 -15.13
N ALA A 192 34.60 4.11 -16.23
CA ALA A 192 35.99 4.54 -16.20
C ALA A 192 36.15 5.82 -15.37
N SER A 193 35.33 6.83 -15.63
CA SER A 193 35.34 8.11 -14.92
C SER A 193 34.99 7.96 -13.44
N ALA A 194 34.03 7.10 -13.10
CA ALA A 194 33.67 6.79 -11.72
C ALA A 194 34.79 6.08 -10.94
N LYS A 195 35.58 5.23 -11.60
CA LYS A 195 36.74 4.59 -10.96
C LYS A 195 37.89 5.57 -10.74
N GLU A 196 38.07 6.54 -11.63
CA GLU A 196 39.11 7.57 -11.51
C GLU A 196 38.75 8.59 -10.42
N SER A 197 37.49 9.04 -10.40
CA SER A 197 37.02 10.09 -9.48
C SER A 197 35.71 9.69 -8.78
N PRO A 198 35.72 8.68 -7.88
CA PRO A 198 34.50 8.12 -7.28
C PRO A 198 33.66 9.14 -6.51
N LYS A 199 34.29 10.17 -5.93
CA LYS A 199 33.61 11.24 -5.19
C LYS A 199 32.78 12.18 -6.06
N ASP A 200 33.03 12.19 -7.37
CA ASP A 200 32.32 13.03 -8.34
C ASP A 200 31.09 12.34 -8.93
N TRP A 201 30.78 11.12 -8.46
CA TRP A 201 29.70 10.30 -8.94
C TRP A 201 28.78 9.88 -7.79
N THR A 202 27.49 10.07 -8.03
CA THR A 202 26.44 9.61 -7.13
C THR A 202 25.27 9.11 -7.95
N PHE A 203 24.74 7.95 -7.57
CA PHE A 203 23.46 7.44 -8.05
C PHE A 203 22.32 8.10 -7.27
N ALA A 204 21.36 8.68 -8.00
CA ALA A 204 20.09 9.06 -7.40
C ALA A 204 19.19 7.83 -7.27
N ILE A 205 18.85 7.47 -6.03
CA ILE A 205 18.00 6.34 -5.69
C ILE A 205 16.62 6.87 -5.30
N SER A 206 15.60 6.62 -6.13
CA SER A 206 14.26 7.17 -5.90
C SER A 206 13.57 6.62 -4.65
N SER A 207 13.87 5.39 -4.25
CA SER A 207 13.38 4.74 -3.04
C SER A 207 14.21 3.51 -2.74
N MET A 208 14.45 3.23 -1.45
CA MET A 208 15.11 1.98 -1.05
C MET A 208 14.24 0.80 -1.45
N GLY A 209 14.87 -0.21 -2.05
CA GLY A 209 14.21 -1.45 -2.50
C GLY A 209 13.44 -1.32 -3.81
N ALA A 210 13.44 -0.14 -4.43
CA ALA A 210 12.91 0.01 -5.77
C ALA A 210 13.71 -0.83 -6.78
N PRO A 211 13.11 -1.22 -7.92
CA PRO A 211 13.80 -1.91 -9.00
C PRO A 211 15.08 -1.18 -9.44
N GLY A 212 15.05 0.15 -9.50
CA GLY A 212 16.21 0.99 -9.80
C GLY A 212 17.35 0.85 -8.79
N HIS A 213 17.02 0.76 -7.49
CA HIS A 213 18.00 0.52 -6.43
C HIS A 213 18.69 -0.83 -6.61
N LEU A 214 17.93 -1.89 -6.86
CA LEU A 214 18.50 -3.23 -7.11
C LEU A 214 19.35 -3.26 -8.39
N ALA A 215 18.90 -2.59 -9.45
CA ALA A 215 19.66 -2.46 -10.68
C ALA A 215 20.99 -1.71 -10.45
N THR A 216 21.00 -0.66 -9.63
CA THR A 216 22.22 0.05 -9.25
C THR A 216 23.18 -0.83 -8.46
N ILE A 217 22.69 -1.62 -7.50
CA ILE A 217 23.51 -2.57 -6.73
C ILE A 217 24.19 -3.57 -7.67
N ASP A 218 23.42 -4.17 -8.59
CA ASP A 218 23.95 -5.13 -9.54
C ASP A 218 24.90 -4.48 -10.56
N PHE A 219 24.60 -3.25 -11.00
CA PHE A 219 25.48 -2.46 -11.87
C PHE A 219 26.84 -2.25 -11.22
N ASN A 220 26.88 -1.77 -9.98
CA ASN A 220 28.12 -1.57 -9.24
C ASN A 220 28.87 -2.88 -9.06
N ARG A 221 28.17 -3.96 -8.68
CA ARG A 221 28.76 -5.29 -8.49
C ARG A 221 29.43 -5.83 -9.76
N ARG A 222 28.79 -5.67 -10.93
CA ARG A 222 29.30 -6.19 -12.21
C ARG A 222 30.41 -5.32 -12.80
N THR A 223 30.31 -4.00 -12.65
CA THR A 223 31.25 -3.05 -13.26
C THR A 223 32.45 -2.73 -12.37
N GLY A 224 32.31 -2.90 -11.05
CA GLY A 224 33.25 -2.42 -10.05
C GLY A 224 33.31 -0.89 -9.97
N ALA A 225 32.30 -0.16 -10.46
CA ALA A 225 32.26 1.30 -10.41
C ALA A 225 32.11 1.84 -8.97
N ASN A 226 31.46 1.07 -8.09
CA ASN A 226 31.27 1.38 -6.67
C ASN A 226 30.77 2.81 -6.40
N ILE A 227 29.85 3.30 -7.24
CA ILE A 227 29.25 4.63 -7.10
C ILE A 227 28.26 4.61 -5.94
N GLU A 228 28.39 5.55 -5.00
CA GLU A 228 27.48 5.67 -3.86
C GLU A 228 26.06 6.10 -4.29
N GLY A 229 25.05 5.65 -3.55
CA GLY A 229 23.65 5.99 -3.79
C GLY A 229 23.14 7.00 -2.76
N THR A 230 22.44 8.04 -3.23
CA THR A 230 21.70 8.97 -2.36
C THR A 230 20.21 8.71 -2.51
N SER A 231 19.51 8.49 -1.39
CA SER A 231 18.08 8.21 -1.36
C SER A 231 17.23 9.48 -1.44
N TYR A 232 16.16 9.43 -2.24
CA TYR A 232 15.21 10.52 -2.47
C TYR A 232 13.79 10.13 -2.04
N ARG A 233 12.88 11.11 -2.03
CA ARG A 233 11.45 10.89 -1.76
C ARG A 233 10.65 10.60 -3.03
N GLY A 234 11.21 9.82 -3.94
CA GLY A 234 10.61 9.44 -5.22
C GLY A 234 11.42 9.86 -6.46
N THR A 235 10.93 9.43 -7.62
CA THR A 235 11.60 9.62 -8.92
C THR A 235 11.71 11.08 -9.34
N SER A 236 10.67 11.89 -9.13
CA SER A 236 10.66 13.30 -9.56
C SER A 236 11.77 14.15 -8.90
N PRO A 237 11.93 14.18 -7.57
CA PRO A 237 13.03 14.94 -6.96
C PRO A 237 14.41 14.38 -7.34
N ALA A 238 14.57 13.04 -7.44
CA ALA A 238 15.81 12.42 -7.89
C ALA A 238 16.20 12.87 -9.32
N LEU A 239 15.23 12.87 -10.24
CA LEU A 239 15.45 13.26 -11.63
C LEU A 239 15.82 14.75 -11.77
N ILE A 240 15.21 15.62 -10.95
CA ILE A 240 15.56 17.05 -10.89
C ILE A 240 17.03 17.22 -10.50
N ASP A 241 17.49 16.49 -9.48
CA ASP A 241 18.88 16.58 -9.02
C ASP A 241 19.87 16.00 -10.04
N VAL A 242 19.49 14.97 -10.81
CA VAL A 242 20.29 14.48 -11.93
C VAL A 242 20.36 15.52 -13.06
N ALA A 243 19.24 16.13 -13.43
CA ALA A 243 19.23 17.19 -14.43
C ALA A 243 20.07 18.41 -13.99
N ALA A 244 20.04 18.73 -12.69
CA ALA A 244 20.85 19.78 -12.09
C ALA A 244 22.35 19.39 -11.94
N GLY A 245 22.68 18.10 -12.00
CA GLY A 245 24.04 17.58 -11.82
C GLY A 245 24.49 17.45 -10.36
N ASN A 246 23.55 17.54 -9.40
CA ASN A 246 23.79 17.25 -7.99
C ASN A 246 24.03 15.74 -7.77
N ALA A 247 23.32 14.92 -8.53
CA ALA A 247 23.64 13.50 -8.76
C ALA A 247 23.96 13.30 -10.25
N GLN A 248 24.75 12.27 -10.58
CA GLN A 248 25.29 12.14 -11.94
C GLN A 248 24.56 11.08 -12.74
N VAL A 249 24.01 10.06 -12.08
CA VAL A 249 23.37 8.92 -12.73
C VAL A 249 22.15 8.45 -11.96
N MET A 250 21.21 7.84 -12.67
CA MET A 250 20.01 7.25 -12.09
C MET A 250 19.54 6.10 -12.96
N ILE A 251 19.09 5.02 -12.32
CA ILE A 251 18.35 3.94 -12.99
C ILE A 251 16.96 3.92 -12.40
N ASP A 252 15.93 4.15 -13.21
CA ASP A 252 14.54 4.12 -12.75
C ASP A 252 13.59 3.80 -13.91
N ALA A 253 12.31 3.67 -13.62
CA ALA A 253 11.30 3.26 -14.58
C ALA A 253 11.26 4.18 -15.82
N THR A 254 11.37 3.58 -17.01
CA THR A 254 11.53 4.30 -18.28
C THR A 254 10.42 5.31 -18.51
N PHE A 255 9.18 5.00 -18.15
CA PHE A 255 8.05 5.91 -18.37
C PHE A 255 8.22 7.26 -17.65
N ALA A 256 8.92 7.28 -16.51
CA ALA A 256 9.18 8.51 -15.77
C ALA A 256 10.37 9.30 -16.34
N LEU A 257 11.34 8.59 -16.93
CA LEU A 257 12.58 9.21 -17.42
C LEU A 257 12.50 9.63 -18.89
N LEU A 258 11.71 8.92 -19.70
CA LEU A 258 11.69 9.05 -21.16
C LEU A 258 11.37 10.46 -21.63
N ASN A 259 10.42 11.15 -21.00
CA ASN A 259 10.06 12.52 -21.38
C ASN A 259 11.20 13.51 -21.08
N ALA A 260 11.87 13.36 -19.93
CA ALA A 260 13.02 14.19 -19.57
C ALA A 260 14.24 13.91 -20.47
N SER A 261 14.40 12.65 -20.92
CA SER A 261 15.42 12.28 -21.90
C SER A 261 15.14 12.92 -23.27
N ARG A 262 13.90 12.85 -23.75
CA ARG A 262 13.49 13.43 -25.04
C ARG A 262 13.59 14.95 -25.08
N SER A 263 13.35 15.62 -23.95
CA SER A 263 13.52 17.08 -23.83
C SER A 263 14.97 17.52 -23.61
N GLY A 264 15.91 16.58 -23.47
CA GLY A 264 17.33 16.87 -23.26
C GLY A 264 17.68 17.31 -21.83
N GLN A 265 16.75 17.22 -20.88
CA GLN A 265 17.01 17.52 -19.46
C GLN A 265 17.99 16.53 -18.83
N VAL A 266 17.96 15.27 -19.28
CA VAL A 266 18.91 14.22 -18.93
C VAL A 266 19.31 13.43 -20.17
N ARG A 267 20.47 12.78 -20.14
CA ARG A 267 20.96 11.95 -21.24
C ARG A 267 20.54 10.49 -21.01
N PRO A 268 19.83 9.85 -21.94
CA PRO A 268 19.59 8.41 -21.85
C PRO A 268 20.89 7.65 -22.12
N ILE A 269 21.23 6.70 -21.25
CA ILE A 269 22.44 5.86 -21.34
C ILE A 269 22.09 4.47 -21.82
N GLY A 270 21.05 3.85 -21.26
CA GLY A 270 20.63 2.53 -21.72
C GLY A 270 19.33 2.03 -21.08
N ILE A 271 18.66 1.12 -21.77
CA ILE A 271 17.46 0.45 -21.27
C ILE A 271 17.78 -0.94 -20.73
N THR A 272 17.11 -1.35 -19.67
CA THR A 272 17.38 -2.60 -18.92
C THR A 272 16.62 -3.81 -19.46
N THR A 273 16.16 -3.75 -20.70
CA THR A 273 15.49 -4.85 -21.40
C THR A 273 16.45 -5.62 -22.28
N ARG A 274 16.06 -6.85 -22.65
CA ARG A 274 16.82 -7.67 -23.61
C ARG A 274 16.93 -7.04 -24.99
N GLU A 275 15.87 -6.38 -25.43
CA GLU A 275 15.77 -5.70 -26.71
C GLU A 275 15.46 -4.22 -26.50
N ARG A 276 15.80 -3.38 -27.47
CA ARG A 276 15.50 -1.94 -27.40
C ARG A 276 13.99 -1.70 -27.34
N SER A 277 13.59 -0.63 -26.67
CA SER A 277 12.18 -0.23 -26.66
C SER A 277 11.77 0.34 -28.02
N PRO A 278 10.63 -0.07 -28.61
CA PRO A 278 10.07 0.60 -29.79
C PRO A 278 9.74 2.08 -29.57
N LEU A 279 9.59 2.51 -28.30
CA LEU A 279 9.32 3.90 -27.94
C LEU A 279 10.61 4.73 -27.76
N ALA A 280 11.77 4.09 -27.71
CA ALA A 280 13.07 4.74 -27.64
C ALA A 280 14.12 3.90 -28.40
N PRO A 281 13.94 3.67 -29.72
CA PRO A 281 14.80 2.78 -30.51
C PRO A 281 16.25 3.29 -30.61
N GLU A 282 16.45 4.59 -30.40
CA GLU A 282 17.76 5.24 -30.35
C GLU A 282 18.56 4.89 -29.09
N VAL A 283 17.89 4.47 -28.00
CA VAL A 283 18.55 4.15 -26.74
C VAL A 283 18.98 2.67 -26.76
N PRO A 284 20.29 2.37 -26.65
CA PRO A 284 20.76 0.99 -26.60
C PRO A 284 20.31 0.30 -25.32
N THR A 285 20.29 -1.02 -25.32
CA THR A 285 20.17 -1.81 -24.09
C THR A 285 21.45 -1.75 -23.27
N MET A 286 21.36 -2.04 -21.98
CA MET A 286 22.53 -2.24 -21.13
C MET A 286 23.36 -3.46 -21.60
N ILE A 287 22.69 -4.45 -22.20
CA ILE A 287 23.30 -5.68 -22.73
C ILE A 287 24.15 -5.39 -23.98
N GLU A 288 23.64 -4.60 -24.93
CA GLU A 288 24.42 -4.14 -26.11
C GLU A 288 25.67 -3.37 -25.70
N GLN A 289 25.67 -2.78 -24.50
CA GLN A 289 26.78 -2.07 -23.90
C GLN A 289 27.65 -2.96 -22.99
N GLY A 290 27.59 -4.28 -23.13
CA GLY A 290 28.51 -5.21 -22.48
C GLY A 290 28.10 -5.68 -21.08
N LEU A 291 26.91 -5.31 -20.58
CA LEU A 291 26.36 -5.88 -19.35
C LEU A 291 25.46 -7.09 -19.69
N ALA A 292 26.08 -8.23 -19.98
CA ALA A 292 25.38 -9.47 -20.32
C ALA A 292 24.31 -9.83 -19.28
N ASP A 293 23.11 -10.22 -19.71
CA ASP A 293 21.95 -10.55 -18.87
C ASP A 293 21.62 -9.49 -17.79
N PHE A 294 21.86 -8.21 -18.09
CA PHE A 294 21.44 -7.09 -17.25
C PHE A 294 19.98 -6.72 -17.57
N GLU A 295 19.08 -7.51 -17.00
CA GLU A 295 17.64 -7.41 -17.24
C GLU A 295 16.90 -7.04 -15.96
N PHE A 296 16.27 -5.86 -15.94
CA PHE A 296 15.52 -5.36 -14.79
C PHE A 296 14.18 -4.78 -15.22
N TYR A 297 13.14 -5.11 -14.47
CA TYR A 297 11.81 -4.56 -14.67
C TYR A 297 11.27 -4.01 -13.37
N SER A 298 10.55 -2.90 -13.46
CA SER A 298 9.56 -2.57 -12.46
C SER A 298 8.31 -3.39 -12.70
N TRP A 299 7.66 -3.84 -11.63
CA TRP A 299 6.34 -4.44 -11.71
C TRP A 299 5.45 -3.93 -10.58
N TYR A 300 4.16 -3.89 -10.85
CA TYR A 300 3.15 -3.26 -10.01
C TYR A 300 2.08 -4.26 -9.64
N GLY A 301 1.59 -4.15 -8.41
CA GLY A 301 0.60 -5.09 -7.88
C GLY A 301 -0.35 -4.47 -6.89
N VAL A 302 -1.36 -5.25 -6.55
CA VAL A 302 -2.37 -4.97 -5.54
C VAL A 302 -2.27 -6.05 -4.47
N TRP A 303 -2.27 -5.64 -3.21
CA TRP A 303 -2.31 -6.50 -2.03
C TRP A 303 -3.48 -6.12 -1.13
N ALA A 304 -3.97 -7.09 -0.37
CA ALA A 304 -4.91 -6.86 0.71
C ALA A 304 -4.24 -7.18 2.07
N PRO A 305 -4.76 -6.65 3.19
CA PRO A 305 -4.37 -7.11 4.52
C PRO A 305 -4.60 -8.62 4.62
N LYS A 306 -3.69 -9.33 5.30
CA LYS A 306 -3.89 -10.75 5.60
C LYS A 306 -5.22 -10.98 6.33
N GLY A 307 -5.91 -12.04 5.93
CA GLY A 307 -7.22 -12.41 6.48
C GLY A 307 -8.40 -11.81 5.72
N THR A 308 -8.14 -11.04 4.65
CA THR A 308 -9.22 -10.59 3.77
C THR A 308 -9.85 -11.82 3.11
N PRO A 309 -11.19 -11.95 3.08
CA PRO A 309 -11.85 -13.11 2.51
C PRO A 309 -11.38 -13.39 1.07
N MET A 310 -11.06 -14.66 0.80
CA MET A 310 -10.50 -15.05 -0.50
C MET A 310 -11.45 -14.77 -1.65
N ASP A 311 -12.77 -14.92 -1.44
CA ASP A 311 -13.78 -14.63 -2.45
C ASP A 311 -13.78 -13.14 -2.86
N ILE A 312 -13.47 -12.23 -1.93
CA ILE A 312 -13.30 -10.81 -2.23
C ILE A 312 -12.03 -10.59 -3.06
N CYS A 313 -10.92 -11.19 -2.66
CA CYS A 313 -9.67 -11.08 -3.42
C CYS A 313 -9.80 -11.66 -4.83
N GLU A 314 -10.50 -12.78 -5.00
CA GLU A 314 -10.79 -13.37 -6.32
C GLU A 314 -11.67 -12.44 -7.17
N LYS A 315 -12.70 -11.80 -6.59
CA LYS A 315 -13.52 -10.80 -7.32
C LYS A 315 -12.68 -9.61 -7.80
N VAL A 316 -11.77 -9.11 -6.96
CA VAL A 316 -10.85 -8.01 -7.33
C VAL A 316 -9.81 -8.47 -8.36
N ASN A 317 -9.22 -9.65 -8.20
CA ASN A 317 -8.30 -10.22 -9.19
C ASN A 317 -8.98 -10.37 -10.55
N LYS A 318 -10.19 -10.93 -10.59
CA LYS A 318 -10.98 -11.09 -11.81
C LYS A 318 -11.31 -9.74 -12.46
N ALA A 319 -11.79 -8.77 -11.68
CA ALA A 319 -12.06 -7.42 -12.17
C ALA A 319 -10.83 -6.80 -12.84
N LEU A 320 -9.66 -6.89 -12.19
CA LEU A 320 -8.42 -6.33 -12.72
C LEU A 320 -7.93 -7.09 -13.97
N THR A 321 -7.84 -8.42 -13.91
CA THR A 321 -7.30 -9.23 -15.01
C THR A 321 -8.16 -9.20 -16.27
N GLU A 322 -9.49 -9.10 -16.12
CA GLU A 322 -10.40 -8.87 -17.26
C GLU A 322 -10.23 -7.46 -17.81
N SER A 323 -10.23 -6.44 -16.96
CA SER A 323 -10.15 -5.04 -17.41
C SER A 323 -8.83 -4.65 -18.05
N LEU A 324 -7.72 -5.29 -17.67
CA LEU A 324 -6.42 -5.00 -18.28
C LEU A 324 -6.37 -5.42 -19.76
N ARG A 325 -7.34 -6.21 -20.23
CA ARG A 325 -7.52 -6.59 -21.64
C ARG A 325 -8.38 -5.59 -22.43
N ASP A 326 -9.05 -4.67 -21.74
CA ASP A 326 -9.86 -3.63 -22.39
C ASP A 326 -8.94 -2.71 -23.23
N ALA A 327 -9.41 -2.26 -24.40
CA ALA A 327 -8.59 -1.51 -25.35
C ALA A 327 -8.03 -0.20 -24.75
N ASP A 328 -8.83 0.48 -23.94
CA ASP A 328 -8.44 1.71 -23.24
C ASP A 328 -7.34 1.44 -22.18
N SER A 329 -7.42 0.32 -21.45
CA SER A 329 -6.34 -0.13 -20.55
C SER A 329 -5.05 -0.37 -21.32
N VAL A 330 -5.13 -1.11 -22.42
CA VAL A 330 -3.95 -1.46 -23.23
C VAL A 330 -3.31 -0.22 -23.81
N GLU A 331 -4.11 0.72 -24.33
CA GLU A 331 -3.61 2.00 -24.85
C GLU A 331 -2.97 2.85 -23.74
N ARG A 332 -3.63 2.94 -22.58
CA ARG A 332 -3.08 3.67 -21.43
C ARG A 332 -1.75 3.09 -20.97
N LEU A 333 -1.65 1.76 -20.85
CA LEU A 333 -0.43 1.08 -20.45
C LEU A 333 0.69 1.25 -21.48
N LYS A 334 0.38 1.15 -22.77
CA LYS A 334 1.34 1.44 -23.86
C LYS A 334 1.88 2.87 -23.78
N SER A 335 1.02 3.86 -23.52
CA SER A 335 1.45 5.26 -23.36
C SER A 335 2.43 5.46 -22.20
N LEU A 336 2.38 4.54 -21.22
CA LEU A 336 3.22 4.52 -20.03
C LEU A 336 4.37 3.51 -20.16
N VAL A 337 4.68 2.98 -21.35
CA VAL A 337 5.78 2.01 -21.56
C VAL A 337 5.67 0.79 -20.61
N VAL A 338 4.46 0.39 -20.26
CA VAL A 338 4.20 -0.76 -19.39
C VAL A 338 3.35 -1.79 -20.10
N GLU A 339 3.60 -3.05 -19.78
CA GLU A 339 2.89 -4.21 -20.29
C GLU A 339 1.91 -4.72 -19.23
N PRO A 340 0.65 -4.97 -19.58
CA PRO A 340 -0.32 -5.57 -18.67
C PRO A 340 0.11 -6.97 -18.25
N ASN A 341 -0.37 -7.39 -17.08
CA ASN A 341 -0.25 -8.77 -16.63
C ASN A 341 -1.61 -9.36 -16.23
N TYR A 342 -1.79 -10.65 -16.48
CA TYR A 342 -3.09 -11.32 -16.37
C TYR A 342 -3.02 -12.58 -15.50
N GLN A 343 -2.30 -12.50 -14.38
CA GLN A 343 -2.08 -13.64 -13.50
C GLN A 343 -3.20 -13.83 -12.48
N THR A 344 -3.46 -15.10 -12.19
CA THR A 344 -4.21 -15.56 -11.02
C THR A 344 -3.43 -15.24 -9.72
N ILE A 345 -4.12 -15.29 -8.58
CA ILE A 345 -3.50 -15.09 -7.26
C ILE A 345 -2.35 -16.09 -6.99
N PRO A 346 -2.49 -17.41 -7.27
CA PRO A 346 -1.40 -18.36 -7.11
C PRO A 346 -0.19 -18.06 -8.01
N GLU A 347 -0.42 -17.68 -9.27
CA GLU A 347 0.67 -17.31 -10.19
C GLU A 347 1.40 -16.04 -9.74
N MET A 348 0.67 -15.04 -9.21
CA MET A 348 1.28 -13.86 -8.61
C MET A 348 2.12 -14.22 -7.38
N SER A 349 1.63 -15.12 -6.53
CA SER A 349 2.33 -15.58 -5.33
C SER A 349 3.66 -16.26 -5.70
N ALA A 350 3.61 -17.21 -6.65
CA ALA A 350 4.80 -17.88 -7.16
C ALA A 350 5.80 -16.90 -7.80
N PHE A 351 5.29 -15.91 -8.55
CA PHE A 351 6.12 -14.85 -9.12
C PHE A 351 6.83 -14.01 -8.04
N ILE A 352 6.12 -13.61 -6.98
CA ILE A 352 6.70 -12.84 -5.87
C ILE A 352 7.81 -13.65 -5.18
N GLU A 353 7.59 -14.94 -4.93
CA GLU A 353 8.60 -15.82 -4.33
C GLU A 353 9.86 -15.92 -5.20
N GLN A 354 9.69 -16.07 -6.52
CA GLN A 354 10.81 -16.13 -7.46
C GLN A 354 11.59 -14.81 -7.51
N GLU A 355 10.88 -13.68 -7.63
CA GLU A 355 11.48 -12.35 -7.66
C GLU A 355 12.22 -12.06 -6.36
N GLN A 356 11.60 -12.35 -5.21
CA GLN A 356 12.23 -12.16 -3.91
C GLN A 356 13.49 -13.00 -3.79
N ARG A 357 13.45 -14.29 -4.15
CA ARG A 357 14.63 -15.16 -4.11
C ARG A 357 15.78 -14.59 -4.94
N ARG A 358 15.50 -14.17 -6.19
CA ARG A 358 16.50 -13.58 -7.07
C ARG A 358 17.12 -12.32 -6.46
N ASN A 359 16.28 -11.43 -5.94
CA ASN A 359 16.72 -10.13 -5.46
C ASN A 359 17.41 -10.22 -4.08
N VAL A 360 16.97 -11.11 -3.19
CA VAL A 360 17.67 -11.38 -1.92
C VAL A 360 19.05 -11.99 -2.17
N GLU A 361 19.16 -12.91 -3.14
CA GLU A 361 20.46 -13.44 -3.55
C GLU A 361 21.38 -12.34 -4.09
N LEU A 362 20.85 -11.41 -4.89
CA LEU A 362 21.60 -10.23 -5.35
C LEU A 362 22.13 -9.40 -4.16
N LEU A 363 21.28 -9.08 -3.19
CA LEU A 363 21.69 -8.31 -2.00
C LEU A 363 22.80 -9.06 -1.24
N ARG A 364 22.68 -10.39 -1.10
CA ARG A 364 23.66 -11.24 -0.45
C ARG A 364 25.01 -11.22 -1.17
N VAL A 365 25.05 -11.45 -2.49
CA VAL A 365 26.32 -11.46 -3.25
C VAL A 365 26.95 -10.08 -3.39
N ALA A 366 26.16 -9.02 -3.27
CA ALA A 366 26.64 -7.65 -3.23
C ALA A 366 27.11 -7.21 -1.83
N ASN A 367 27.00 -8.07 -0.81
CA ASN A 367 27.25 -7.74 0.60
C ASN A 367 26.47 -6.51 1.07
N PHE A 368 25.27 -6.30 0.53
CA PHE A 368 24.41 -5.19 0.89
C PHE A 368 23.93 -5.33 2.34
N LYS A 369 23.89 -4.22 3.07
CA LYS A 369 23.35 -4.17 4.43
C LYS A 369 22.14 -3.23 4.43
N PRO A 370 21.02 -3.63 5.05
CA PRO A 370 19.89 -2.74 5.25
C PRO A 370 20.33 -1.42 5.91
N GLU A 371 19.82 -0.31 5.38
CA GLU A 371 20.13 1.04 5.85
C GLU A 371 19.12 1.56 6.88
#